data_AF-A0A5C7INY0-F1
#
_entry.id   AF-A0A5C7INY0-F1
#
_cell.length_a   1.000
_cell.length_b   1.000
_cell.length_c   1.000
_cell.angle_alpha   90.00
_cell.angle_beta   90.00
_cell.angle_gamma   90.00
#
_symmetry.space_group_name_H-M   'P 1'
#
loop_
_entity.id
_entity.type
_entity.pdbx_description
1 polymer ?
#
loop_
_entity_poly.entity_id
_entity_poly.type
_entity_poly.pdbx_seq_one_letter_code
_entity_poly.pdbx_strand_id
1 'polypeptide(L)'
;MIALTCTGKLRIDTLENLQTLSWIRIENWKVKNSGNLANLRKLRVEVYSDSDLNRFFNSIAELERLVSIRLVSVDTYHHLPSLSELSLLHSVTKLRLEGRIRMLPIPQEFPPNIVQLTLQGSFLMLKSPFANVSLTYVVCSKL
;
A
#
# COMPACT_ATOMS: atom_id res chain seq x y z
N MET A 1 -16.99 10.84 10.73
CA MET A 1 -16.40 9.64 11.34
C MET A 1 -15.40 10.14 12.38
N ILE A 2 -15.67 9.93 13.67
CA ILE A 2 -14.80 10.44 14.75
C ILE A 2 -13.65 9.45 14.89
N ALA A 3 -12.44 9.87 14.55
CA ALA A 3 -11.24 9.10 14.85
C ALA A 3 -10.98 9.21 16.36
N LEU A 4 -11.05 8.08 17.06
CA LEU A 4 -10.57 7.99 18.44
C LEU A 4 -9.04 8.15 18.39
N THR A 5 -8.55 9.33 18.77
CA THR A 5 -7.11 9.57 18.90
C THR A 5 -6.64 9.03 20.25
N CYS A 6 -6.23 7.76 20.27
CA CYS A 6 -5.49 7.22 21.41
C CYS A 6 -4.17 8.00 21.54
N THR A 7 -4.02 8.80 22.59
CA THR A 7 -2.81 9.61 22.86
C THR A 7 -1.64 8.80 23.44
N GLY A 8 -1.87 7.52 23.75
CA GLY A 8 -0.80 6.58 24.07
C GLY A 8 -0.04 6.14 22.82
N LYS A 9 1.29 6.04 22.90
CA LYS A 9 2.09 5.34 21.88
C LYS A 9 1.67 3.88 21.87
N LEU A 10 0.73 3.52 21.00
CA LEU A 10 0.35 2.12 20.80
C LEU A 10 1.59 1.38 20.31
N ARG A 11 2.10 0.49 21.17
CA ARG A 11 3.24 -0.37 20.86
C ARG A 11 2.79 -1.46 19.91
N ILE A 12 2.58 -1.11 18.64
CA ILE A 12 2.21 -2.10 17.61
C ILE A 12 3.29 -3.17 17.46
N ASP A 13 4.53 -2.86 17.86
CA ASP A 13 5.64 -3.78 17.97
C ASP A 13 5.45 -4.89 19.02
N THR A 14 4.44 -4.86 19.88
CA THR A 14 4.17 -5.95 20.84
C THR A 14 3.00 -6.83 20.42
N LEU A 15 2.39 -6.58 19.26
CA LEU A 15 1.17 -7.27 18.82
C LEU A 15 1.51 -8.45 17.89
N GLU A 16 2.21 -9.46 18.42
CA GLU A 16 2.76 -10.58 17.63
C GLU A 16 1.72 -11.41 16.87
N ASN A 17 0.47 -11.45 17.36
CA ASN A 17 -0.64 -12.17 16.73
C ASN A 17 -1.49 -11.29 15.81
N LEU A 18 -1.12 -10.03 15.61
CA LEU A 18 -1.88 -9.09 14.79
C LEU A 18 -1.87 -9.52 13.32
N GLN A 19 -3.04 -9.83 12.78
CA GLN A 19 -3.16 -10.23 11.37
C GLN A 19 -3.60 -9.11 10.45
N THR A 20 -4.29 -8.09 10.99
CA THR A 20 -4.76 -6.95 10.22
C THR A 20 -4.43 -5.67 10.95
N LEU A 21 -3.73 -4.78 10.27
CA LEU A 21 -3.44 -3.42 10.72
C LEU A 21 -3.96 -2.45 9.67
N SER A 22 -4.73 -1.47 10.10
CA SER A 22 -5.41 -0.55 9.19
C SER A 22 -5.41 0.87 9.71
N TRP A 23 -5.50 1.83 8.78
CA TRP A 23 -5.60 3.26 9.08
C TRP A 23 -4.43 3.80 9.88
N ILE A 24 -3.23 3.32 9.54
CA ILE A 24 -1.99 3.90 10.04
C ILE A 24 -1.45 4.89 9.03
N ARG A 25 -0.88 5.99 9.51
CA ARG A 25 -0.07 6.87 8.68
C ARG A 25 1.28 6.22 8.43
N ILE A 26 1.80 6.34 7.21
CA ILE A 26 3.10 5.77 6.85
C ILE A 26 4.24 6.33 7.70
N GLU A 27 4.17 7.59 8.13
CA GLU A 27 5.17 8.21 9.02
C GLU A 27 5.20 7.56 10.41
N ASN A 28 4.10 6.93 10.82
CA ASN A 28 4.01 6.18 12.07
C ASN A 28 4.53 4.74 11.93
N TRP A 29 4.81 4.27 10.71
CA TRP A 29 5.43 2.98 10.48
C TRP A 29 6.92 3.06 10.77
N LYS A 30 7.38 2.31 11.79
CA LYS A 30 8.80 2.22 12.13
C LYS A 30 9.35 0.89 11.63
N VAL A 31 10.57 0.93 11.08
CA VAL A 31 11.28 -0.27 10.62
C VAL A 31 11.37 -1.36 11.70
N LYS A 32 11.57 -0.98 12.97
CA LYS A 32 11.60 -1.94 14.10
C LYS A 32 10.27 -2.69 14.33
N ASN A 33 9.16 -2.20 13.77
CA ASN A 33 7.86 -2.84 13.94
C ASN A 33 7.69 -4.06 13.01
N SER A 34 8.46 -4.19 11.92
CA SER A 34 8.30 -5.28 10.96
C SER A 34 8.63 -6.64 11.58
N GLY A 35 9.75 -6.76 12.29
CA GLY A 35 10.18 -8.03 12.89
C GLY A 35 9.17 -8.65 13.87
N ASN A 36 8.44 -7.83 14.62
CA ASN A 36 7.50 -8.31 15.63
C ASN A 36 6.07 -8.54 15.07
N LEU A 37 5.79 -8.07 13.86
CA LEU A 37 4.50 -8.22 13.18
C LEU A 37 4.49 -9.42 12.23
N ALA A 38 5.19 -10.51 12.60
CA ALA A 38 5.40 -11.69 11.75
C ALA A 38 4.11 -12.38 11.28
N ASN A 39 2.98 -12.21 11.99
CA ASN A 39 1.69 -12.76 11.61
C ASN A 39 0.80 -11.80 10.80
N LEU A 40 1.31 -10.60 10.46
CA LEU A 40 0.54 -9.60 9.74
C LEU A 40 0.25 -10.07 8.31
N ARG A 41 -1.04 -10.09 7.96
CA ARG A 41 -1.54 -10.54 6.65
C ARG A 41 -2.10 -9.42 5.81
N LYS A 42 -2.65 -8.39 6.46
CA LYS A 42 -3.31 -7.26 5.80
C LYS A 42 -2.81 -5.96 6.40
N LEU A 43 -2.34 -5.06 5.55
CA LEU A 43 -1.83 -3.76 5.92
C LEU A 43 -2.50 -2.66 5.10
N ARG A 44 -3.14 -1.70 5.77
CA ARG A 44 -3.68 -0.50 5.15
C ARG A 44 -3.01 0.74 5.71
N VAL A 45 -2.46 1.55 4.80
CA VAL A 45 -1.64 2.71 5.12
C VAL A 45 -2.14 3.96 4.40
N GLU A 46 -2.19 5.06 5.13
CA GLU A 46 -2.38 6.42 4.61
C GLU A 46 -1.03 6.97 4.17
N VAL A 47 -0.99 7.48 2.95
CA VAL A 47 0.22 7.98 2.30
C VAL A 47 -0.01 9.43 1.89
N TYR A 48 0.95 10.27 2.26
CA TYR A 48 1.03 11.68 1.88
C TYR A 48 2.01 11.85 0.72
N SER A 49 1.98 13.02 0.10
CA SER A 49 2.81 13.34 -1.07
C SER A 49 4.31 13.38 -0.81
N ASP A 50 4.74 13.59 0.42
CA ASP A 50 6.13 13.62 0.87
C ASP A 50 6.57 12.31 1.56
N SER A 51 5.70 11.30 1.63
CA SER A 51 6.00 10.05 2.29
C SER A 51 7.09 9.23 1.59
N ASP A 52 8.01 8.68 2.38
CA ASP A 52 9.08 7.79 1.89
C ASP A 52 8.57 6.36 1.70
N LEU A 53 8.01 6.09 0.52
CA LEU A 53 7.50 4.77 0.15
C LEU A 53 8.59 3.71 0.01
N ASN A 54 9.80 4.08 -0.42
CA ASN A 54 10.90 3.14 -0.59
C ASN A 54 11.32 2.56 0.76
N ARG A 55 11.57 3.43 1.76
CA ARG A 55 11.87 2.96 3.12
C ARG A 55 10.75 2.10 3.70
N PHE A 56 9.50 2.46 3.43
CA PHE A 56 8.35 1.69 3.86
C PHE A 56 8.32 0.30 3.21
N PHE A 57 8.44 0.20 1.89
CA PHE A 57 8.44 -1.08 1.16
C PHE A 57 9.58 -1.99 1.62
N ASN A 58 10.80 -1.47 1.76
CA ASN A 58 11.92 -2.22 2.32
C ASN A 58 11.58 -2.81 3.70
N SER A 59 10.96 -2.02 4.58
CA SER A 59 10.63 -2.49 5.92
C SER A 59 9.54 -3.56 5.97
N ILE A 60 8.63 -3.60 4.99
CA ILE A 60 7.55 -4.60 4.97
C ILE A 60 7.86 -5.79 4.05
N ALA A 61 8.93 -5.73 3.26
CA ALA A 61 9.38 -6.84 2.43
C ALA A 61 9.75 -8.09 3.24
N GLU A 62 10.21 -7.89 4.48
CA GLU A 62 10.54 -8.96 5.44
C GLU A 62 9.29 -9.65 6.03
N LEU A 63 8.09 -9.09 5.84
CA LEU A 63 6.85 -9.65 6.37
C LEU A 63 6.33 -10.79 5.49
N GLU A 64 6.91 -11.98 5.63
CA GLU A 64 6.61 -13.15 4.79
C GLU A 64 5.12 -13.55 4.73
N ARG A 65 4.34 -13.20 5.76
CA ARG A 65 2.90 -13.50 5.84
C ARG A 65 2.01 -12.39 5.28
N LEU A 66 2.59 -11.26 4.84
CA LEU A 66 1.84 -10.12 4.35
C LEU A 66 1.31 -10.39 2.94
N VAL A 67 0.00 -10.59 2.83
CA VAL A 67 -0.67 -10.99 1.58
C VAL A 67 -1.33 -9.80 0.88
N SER A 68 -1.81 -8.82 1.65
CA SER A 68 -2.61 -7.71 1.11
C SER A 68 -2.15 -6.36 1.63
N ILE A 69 -1.92 -5.44 0.70
CA ILE A 69 -1.59 -4.05 0.98
C ILE A 69 -2.64 -3.14 0.35
N ARG A 70 -3.07 -2.13 1.11
CA ARG A 70 -3.85 -1.00 0.61
C ARG A 70 -3.14 0.31 0.93
N LEU A 71 -2.72 1.02 -0.11
CA LEU A 71 -2.18 2.38 -0.01
C LEU A 71 -3.30 3.37 -0.32
N VAL A 72 -3.50 4.34 0.57
CA VAL A 72 -4.54 5.37 0.43
C VAL A 72 -3.86 6.72 0.39
N SER A 73 -3.88 7.37 -0.77
CA SER A 73 -3.54 8.78 -0.89
C SER A 73 -4.59 9.60 -0.14
N VAL A 74 -4.16 10.31 0.89
CA VAL A 74 -5.03 11.20 1.66
C VAL A 74 -5.02 12.64 1.12
N ASP A 75 -3.99 12.98 0.33
CA ASP A 75 -3.89 14.29 -0.31
C ASP A 75 -4.83 14.36 -1.52
N THR A 76 -5.83 15.24 -1.46
CA THR A 76 -6.74 15.44 -2.57
C THR A 76 -6.08 16.14 -3.75
N TYR A 77 -4.95 16.84 -3.59
CA TYR A 77 -4.35 17.63 -4.66
C TYR A 77 -3.02 17.08 -5.18
N HIS A 78 -2.42 16.15 -4.43
CA HIS A 78 -1.14 15.58 -4.75
C HIS A 78 -1.28 14.12 -5.15
N HIS A 79 -0.36 13.66 -5.98
CA HIS A 79 -0.30 12.27 -6.38
C HIS A 79 0.44 11.45 -5.33
N LEU A 80 0.17 10.14 -5.29
CA LEU A 80 1.03 9.19 -4.60
C LEU A 80 2.49 9.36 -5.05
N PRO A 81 3.46 9.25 -4.11
CA PRO A 81 4.87 9.18 -4.44
C PRO A 81 5.19 7.98 -5.35
N SER A 82 6.43 7.90 -5.82
CA SER A 82 6.89 6.82 -6.70
C SER A 82 6.64 5.44 -6.08
N LEU A 83 6.22 4.48 -6.92
CA LEU A 83 5.93 3.10 -6.55
C LEU A 83 7.01 2.11 -7.00
N SER A 84 8.24 2.61 -7.26
CA SER A 84 9.34 1.91 -7.93
C SER A 84 9.93 0.70 -7.19
N GLU A 85 9.56 0.48 -5.92
CA GLU A 85 10.07 -0.63 -5.08
C GLU A 85 9.00 -1.64 -4.67
N LEU A 86 7.83 -1.65 -5.34
CA LEU A 86 6.79 -2.65 -5.08
C LEU A 86 7.23 -4.09 -5.39
N SER A 87 8.23 -4.28 -6.25
CA SER A 87 8.79 -5.58 -6.61
C SER A 87 9.47 -6.31 -5.44
N LEU A 88 9.86 -5.59 -4.39
CA LEU A 88 10.40 -6.16 -3.15
C LEU A 88 9.37 -7.00 -2.38
N LEU A 89 8.08 -6.83 -2.67
CA LEU A 89 6.99 -7.37 -1.86
C LEU A 89 6.56 -8.77 -2.30
N HIS A 90 7.49 -9.74 -2.22
CA HIS A 90 7.30 -11.09 -2.75
C HIS A 90 6.08 -11.84 -2.17
N SER A 91 5.71 -11.60 -0.92
CA SER A 91 4.56 -12.25 -0.27
C SER A 91 3.21 -11.65 -0.68
N VAL A 92 3.22 -10.45 -1.25
CA VAL A 92 2.00 -9.68 -1.53
C VAL A 92 1.38 -10.15 -2.83
N THR A 93 0.13 -10.62 -2.73
CA THR A 93 -0.66 -11.06 -3.88
C THR A 93 -1.79 -10.11 -4.21
N LYS A 94 -2.18 -9.24 -3.26
CA LYS A 94 -3.28 -8.28 -3.42
C LYS A 94 -2.81 -6.85 -3.13
N LEU A 95 -2.77 -6.02 -4.16
CA LEU A 95 -2.42 -4.61 -4.05
C LEU A 95 -3.63 -3.74 -4.38
N ARG A 96 -3.98 -2.83 -3.47
CA ARG A 96 -4.97 -1.78 -3.71
C ARG A 96 -4.32 -0.41 -3.59
N LEU A 97 -4.48 0.39 -4.63
CA LEU A 97 -4.04 1.78 -4.67
C LEU A 97 -5.28 2.67 -4.75
N GLU A 98 -5.42 3.59 -3.81
CA GLU A 98 -6.56 4.47 -3.69
C GLU A 98 -6.14 5.94 -3.66
N GLY A 99 -6.91 6.79 -4.35
CA GLY A 99 -6.63 8.22 -4.51
C GLY A 99 -5.67 8.51 -5.66
N ARG A 100 -5.25 9.77 -5.84
CA ARG A 100 -4.56 10.24 -7.04
C ARG A 100 -3.24 9.51 -7.29
N ILE A 101 -3.10 8.86 -8.43
CA ILE A 101 -1.87 8.18 -8.88
C ILE A 101 -1.42 8.86 -10.17
N ARG A 102 -0.19 9.38 -10.20
CA ARG A 102 0.33 10.06 -11.39
C ARG A 102 0.54 9.07 -12.54
N MET A 103 1.21 7.97 -12.24
CA MET A 103 1.60 6.94 -13.19
C MET A 103 1.74 5.62 -12.43
N LEU A 104 1.33 4.52 -13.08
CA LEU A 104 1.62 3.19 -12.55
C LEU A 104 3.09 2.83 -12.82
N PRO A 105 3.71 2.02 -11.95
CA PRO A 105 5.02 1.47 -12.23
C PRO A 105 4.97 0.55 -13.46
N ILE A 106 6.14 0.26 -14.06
CA ILE A 106 6.21 -0.71 -15.15
C ILE A 106 5.92 -2.13 -14.64
N PRO A 107 5.50 -3.08 -15.50
CA PRO A 107 5.14 -4.43 -15.06
C PRO A 107 6.18 -5.12 -14.16
N GLN A 108 7.47 -4.93 -14.41
CA GLN A 108 8.58 -5.53 -13.64
C GLN A 108 8.74 -4.95 -12.22
N GLU A 109 8.19 -3.77 -11.98
CA GLU A 109 8.26 -3.08 -10.69
C GLU A 109 7.09 -3.48 -9.77
N PHE A 110 6.10 -4.23 -10.24
CA PHE A 110 5.03 -4.77 -9.39
C PHE A 110 5.50 -5.96 -8.54
N PRO A 111 4.78 -6.29 -7.45
CA PRO A 111 5.06 -7.50 -6.69
C PRO A 111 4.99 -8.74 -7.59
N PRO A 112 6.00 -9.63 -7.58
CA PRO A 112 6.10 -10.70 -8.57
C PRO A 112 4.97 -11.74 -8.48
N ASN A 113 4.35 -11.88 -7.30
CA ASN A 113 3.25 -12.82 -7.06
C ASN A 113 1.87 -12.13 -7.04
N ILE A 114 1.75 -10.93 -7.63
CA ILE A 114 0.48 -10.21 -7.67
C ILE A 114 -0.57 -10.98 -8.48
N VAL A 115 -1.72 -11.25 -7.86
CA VAL A 115 -2.90 -11.86 -8.50
C VAL A 115 -4.07 -10.89 -8.61
N GLN A 116 -4.02 -9.80 -7.84
CA GLN A 116 -5.07 -8.79 -7.81
C GLN A 116 -4.45 -7.41 -7.62
N LEU A 117 -4.62 -6.57 -8.65
CA LEU A 117 -4.47 -5.12 -8.54
C LEU A 117 -5.87 -4.50 -8.38
N THR A 118 -6.00 -3.45 -7.60
CA THR A 118 -7.24 -2.67 -7.51
C THR A 118 -6.89 -1.20 -7.47
N LEU A 119 -7.47 -0.44 -8.40
CA LEU A 119 -7.29 0.99 -8.53
C LEU A 119 -8.61 1.66 -8.18
N GLN A 120 -8.60 2.63 -7.27
CA GLN A 120 -9.81 3.34 -6.88
C GLN A 120 -9.53 4.83 -6.77
N GLY A 121 -10.37 5.65 -7.41
CA GLY A 121 -10.19 7.10 -7.37
C GLY A 121 -8.80 7.53 -7.86
N SER A 122 -8.24 6.81 -8.85
CA SER A 122 -6.83 6.93 -9.24
C SER A 122 -6.52 8.15 -10.10
N PHE A 123 -7.52 8.74 -10.76
CA PHE A 123 -7.36 9.87 -11.69
C PHE A 123 -6.20 9.68 -12.68
N LEU A 124 -5.91 8.42 -13.05
CA LEU A 124 -4.78 8.09 -13.92
C LEU A 124 -4.94 8.84 -15.24
N MET A 125 -3.91 9.60 -15.62
CA MET A 125 -3.85 10.22 -16.93
C MET A 125 -3.52 9.13 -17.96
N LEU A 126 -4.55 8.49 -18.50
CA LEU A 126 -4.41 7.57 -19.61
C LEU A 126 -3.92 8.35 -20.84
N LYS A 127 -2.76 8.00 -21.40
CA LYS A 127 -2.40 8.33 -22.80
C LYS A 127 -3.14 7.40 -23.79
N SER A 128 -4.40 7.09 -23.52
CA SER A 128 -5.23 6.15 -24.30
C SER A 128 -6.66 6.72 -24.42
N PRO A 129 -7.33 6.60 -25.59
CA PRO A 129 -8.55 7.34 -25.94
C PRO A 129 -9.81 6.97 -25.13
N PHE A 130 -9.72 6.10 -24.14
CA PHE A 130 -10.85 5.70 -23.30
C PHE A 130 -10.71 6.30 -21.90
N ALA A 131 -10.86 7.62 -21.82
CA ALA A 131 -10.92 8.35 -20.56
C ALA A 131 -12.32 8.23 -19.92
N ASN A 132 -12.34 8.14 -18.59
CA ASN A 132 -13.51 8.07 -17.69
C ASN A 132 -14.28 6.76 -17.65
N VAL A 133 -13.70 5.77 -16.96
CA VAL A 133 -14.49 4.76 -16.27
C VAL A 133 -13.84 4.51 -14.91
N SER A 134 -14.65 4.41 -13.85
CA SER A 134 -14.26 3.81 -12.58
C SER A 134 -13.93 2.33 -12.83
N LEU A 135 -12.77 2.07 -13.41
CA LEU A 135 -12.33 0.72 -13.74
C LEU A 135 -11.73 0.13 -12.48
N THR A 136 -12.54 -0.71 -11.82
CA THR A 136 -11.96 -1.82 -11.07
C THR A 136 -11.26 -2.69 -12.12
N TYR A 137 -10.00 -2.39 -12.44
CA TYR A 137 -9.17 -3.34 -13.16
C TYR A 137 -8.92 -4.51 -12.21
N VAL A 138 -9.80 -5.51 -12.24
CA VAL A 138 -9.40 -6.83 -11.78
C VAL A 138 -8.47 -7.33 -12.87
N VAL A 139 -7.16 -7.08 -12.72
CA VAL A 139 -6.17 -7.78 -13.53
C VAL A 139 -6.22 -9.24 -13.09
N CYS A 140 -7.13 -10.01 -13.70
CA CYS A 140 -7.16 -11.46 -13.57
C CYS A 140 -6.01 -12.02 -14.40
N SER A 141 -4.91 -12.30 -13.70
CA SER A 141 -3.88 -13.32 -14.01
C SER A 141 -3.03 -13.18 -15.28
N LYS A 142 -1.73 -13.39 -15.04
CA LYS A 142 -0.58 -13.58 -15.95
C LYS A 142 -0.12 -12.31 -16.69
N LEU A 143 0.75 -11.56 -16.03
CA LEU A 143 1.85 -10.85 -16.71
C LEU A 143 2.85 -11.88 -17.24
#